data_AF-W2SBA1-F1
#
_entry.id   AF-W2SBA1-F1
#
_cell.length_a   1.000
_cell.length_b   1.000
_cell.length_c   1.000
_cell.angle_alpha   90.00
_cell.angle_beta   90.00
_cell.angle_gamma   90.00
#
_symmetry.space_group_name_H-M   'P 1'
#
loop_
_entity.id
_entity.type
_entity.pdbx_description
1 polymer ?
#
loop_
_entity_poly.entity_id
_entity_poly.type
_entity_poly.pdbx_seq_one_letter_code
_entity_poly.pdbx_strand_id
1 'polypeptide(L)'
;MSDDEADPELLALLAQSLGLGSRPEAPPSTGVLKSAEYVYDNALDVSISSQGSKAAAELLYHQLRRRQYSTREWAKHELHPKPSGGEATVNFIFIMNLLNFSFWSELPEGERFAVDYNGKRWTGYWSLVAALQRALDEGHPITTPSFWSTCSEDTISQIFRSTTAEPIPLLNERITLLRTASTVLSDPTTSPLALIDQANHSAARLVNLLTTHLPSCFADTTTYRGRTVHLHKRAQILVADLWACFNGSGLGAFDDIDTALTMFADYRVPQMLQRLGVLWYSPRLEGKVRRGEMLEAGSELEVEVRACSVWAVELLRREMERRGCGEWEVEVEDHDEDKEHVGSASASVDESRASEPHEGQAGDLQATTEATTGEQAAVTDETVDHSANSGTEDIRRANPPQTSNATAPPPPAAEPRNEAVDPSAAPASFQQAQPEQQKAKPAKKIQVKLNAVLLDYLLYDTAKEQEKLMLEETDAGGEREHGPDGPNVLPHHRTRSIWY
;
A
#
# COMPACT_ATOMS: atom_id res chain seq x y z
N MET A 1 67.49 10.88 11.42
CA MET A 1 66.50 10.28 10.49
C MET A 1 66.45 8.81 10.88
N SER A 2 65.49 8.38 11.71
CA SER A 2 65.38 6.97 12.12
C SER A 2 64.35 6.28 11.23
N ASP A 3 64.82 5.36 10.38
CA ASP A 3 64.03 4.49 9.49
C ASP A 3 63.31 3.34 10.24
N ASP A 4 62.82 3.59 11.47
CA ASP A 4 62.28 2.53 12.35
C ASP A 4 60.76 2.65 12.61
N GLU A 5 60.03 3.50 11.88
CA GLU A 5 58.57 3.55 11.98
C GLU A 5 57.93 2.55 11.01
N ALA A 6 57.23 1.56 11.57
CA ALA A 6 56.45 0.60 10.80
C ALA A 6 55.35 1.32 10.01
N ASP A 7 55.27 1.01 8.71
CA ASP A 7 54.30 1.59 7.80
C ASP A 7 52.85 1.33 8.28
N PRO A 8 52.08 2.38 8.60
CA PRO A 8 50.73 2.24 9.12
C PRO A 8 49.75 1.60 8.13
N GLU A 9 49.97 1.72 6.81
CA GLU A 9 49.16 1.04 5.81
C GLU A 9 49.44 -0.48 5.79
N LEU A 10 50.71 -0.85 5.96
CA LEU A 10 51.12 -2.25 6.04
C LEU A 10 50.55 -2.93 7.29
N LEU A 11 50.52 -2.21 8.42
CA LEU A 11 49.90 -2.67 9.66
C LEU A 11 48.38 -2.84 9.53
N ALA A 12 47.70 -1.93 8.82
CA ALA A 12 46.27 -2.04 8.54
C ALA A 12 45.94 -3.23 7.64
N LEU A 13 46.74 -3.47 6.60
CA LEU A 13 46.65 -4.65 5.72
C LEU A 13 46.89 -5.96 6.47
N LEU A 14 47.90 -5.98 7.34
CA LEU A 14 48.20 -7.16 8.17
C LEU A 14 47.04 -7.43 9.14
N ALA A 15 46.50 -6.39 9.80
CA ALA A 15 45.34 -6.50 10.66
C ALA A 15 44.10 -7.01 9.90
N GLN A 16 43.86 -6.55 8.68
CA GLN A 16 42.76 -7.03 7.84
C GLN A 16 42.94 -8.50 7.45
N SER A 17 44.17 -8.91 7.10
CA SER A 17 44.49 -10.31 6.75
C SER A 17 44.37 -11.28 7.94
N LEU A 18 44.60 -10.78 9.16
CA LEU A 18 44.45 -11.50 10.41
C LEU A 18 43.03 -11.40 11.01
N GLY A 19 42.11 -10.71 10.33
CA GLY A 19 40.72 -10.53 10.80
C GLY A 19 40.56 -9.58 12.00
N LEU A 20 41.57 -8.75 12.27
CA LEU A 20 41.65 -7.78 13.37
C LEU A 20 41.33 -6.33 12.93
N GLY A 21 41.09 -6.09 11.63
CA GLY A 21 40.58 -4.82 11.11
C GLY A 21 39.06 -4.70 11.29
N SER A 22 38.52 -3.47 11.28
CA SER A 22 37.08 -3.27 11.13
C SER A 22 36.62 -3.97 9.86
N ARG A 23 35.87 -5.07 10.00
CA ARG A 23 35.17 -5.63 8.84
C ARG A 23 34.26 -4.52 8.33
N PRO A 24 34.25 -4.22 7.02
CA PRO A 24 33.15 -3.41 6.48
C PRO A 24 31.86 -4.08 6.95
N GLU A 25 31.03 -3.30 7.66
CA GLU A 25 29.76 -3.78 8.17
C GLU A 25 28.98 -4.35 6.99
N ALA A 26 28.48 -5.58 7.13
CA ALA A 26 27.73 -6.20 6.05
C ALA A 26 26.55 -5.28 5.67
N PRO A 27 26.21 -5.15 4.37
CA PRO A 27 25.09 -4.33 3.98
C PRO A 27 23.84 -4.74 4.76
N PRO A 28 23.01 -3.76 5.21
CA PRO A 28 21.79 -4.07 5.94
C PRO A 28 20.93 -5.07 5.17
N SER A 29 20.34 -6.02 5.89
CA SER A 29 19.41 -7.00 5.32
C SER A 29 18.15 -7.05 6.17
N THR A 30 17.01 -7.21 5.51
CA THR A 30 15.69 -7.38 6.16
C THR A 30 15.50 -8.78 6.73
N GLY A 31 16.36 -9.74 6.37
CA GLY A 31 16.22 -11.15 6.74
C GLY A 31 15.09 -11.91 6.02
N VAL A 32 14.17 -11.20 5.35
CA VAL A 32 12.97 -11.77 4.70
C VAL A 32 13.33 -12.82 3.66
N LEU A 33 14.28 -12.50 2.77
CA LEU A 33 14.64 -13.42 1.68
C LEU A 33 15.27 -14.73 2.19
N LYS A 34 16.09 -14.64 3.25
CA LYS A 34 16.69 -15.80 3.90
C LYS A 34 15.65 -16.66 4.63
N SER A 35 14.65 -16.02 5.25
CA SER A 35 13.51 -16.73 5.83
C SER A 35 12.66 -17.41 4.76
N ALA A 36 12.42 -16.74 3.62
CA ALA A 36 11.68 -17.29 2.50
C ALA A 36 12.35 -18.52 1.89
N GLU A 37 13.66 -18.46 1.65
CA GLU A 37 14.47 -19.60 1.20
C GLU A 37 14.38 -20.77 2.18
N TYR A 38 14.55 -20.51 3.49
CA TYR A 38 14.44 -21.55 4.51
C TYR A 38 13.08 -22.24 4.51
N VAL A 39 11.97 -21.48 4.42
CA VAL A 39 10.64 -22.08 4.36
C VAL A 39 10.49 -22.88 3.08
N TYR A 40 10.89 -22.35 1.93
CA TYR A 40 10.83 -23.04 0.64
C TYR A 40 11.57 -24.39 0.68
N ASP A 41 12.80 -24.43 1.19
CA ASP A 41 13.61 -25.66 1.28
C ASP A 41 12.98 -26.73 2.19
N ASN A 42 12.04 -26.34 3.04
CA ASN A 42 11.39 -27.20 4.02
C ASN A 42 9.88 -27.38 3.76
N ALA A 43 9.30 -26.70 2.77
CA ALA A 43 7.87 -26.73 2.51
C ALA A 43 7.40 -28.14 2.14
N LEU A 44 6.20 -28.52 2.61
CA LEU A 44 5.56 -29.79 2.26
C LEU A 44 4.32 -29.61 1.40
N ASP A 45 3.61 -28.51 1.62
CA ASP A 45 2.31 -28.23 1.05
C ASP A 45 2.40 -27.22 -0.12
N VAL A 46 3.53 -26.54 -0.29
CA VAL A 46 3.81 -25.62 -1.41
C VAL A 46 5.10 -25.99 -2.14
N SER A 47 5.07 -25.95 -3.47
CA SER A 47 6.25 -26.13 -4.32
C SER A 47 6.27 -25.10 -5.46
N ILE A 48 7.47 -24.81 -5.98
CA ILE A 48 7.69 -23.84 -7.05
C ILE A 48 8.12 -24.57 -8.32
N SER A 49 7.37 -24.38 -9.41
CA SER A 49 7.65 -25.04 -10.69
C SER A 49 8.73 -24.30 -11.47
N SER A 50 9.87 -24.95 -11.74
CA SER A 50 10.92 -24.37 -12.60
C SER A 50 10.42 -24.04 -14.01
N GLN A 51 9.56 -24.88 -14.58
CA GLN A 51 8.98 -24.63 -15.90
C GLN A 51 7.98 -23.47 -15.86
N GLY A 52 7.11 -23.45 -14.85
CA GLY A 52 6.15 -22.37 -14.63
C GLY A 52 6.85 -21.03 -14.41
N SER A 53 7.88 -20.98 -13.57
CA SER A 53 8.68 -19.79 -13.34
C SER A 53 9.32 -19.25 -14.62
N LYS A 54 9.89 -20.11 -15.46
CA LYS A 54 10.49 -19.67 -16.74
C LYS A 54 9.47 -19.07 -17.70
N ALA A 55 8.29 -19.69 -17.80
CA ALA A 55 7.21 -19.19 -18.65
C ALA A 55 6.62 -17.87 -18.10
N ALA A 56 6.41 -17.80 -16.79
CA ALA A 56 5.90 -16.60 -16.12
C ALA A 56 6.90 -15.43 -16.22
N ALA A 57 8.20 -15.67 -16.03
CA ALA A 57 9.23 -14.65 -16.18
C ALA A 57 9.22 -14.01 -17.58
N GLU A 58 9.06 -14.82 -18.63
CA GLU A 58 8.95 -14.33 -20.01
C GLU A 58 7.68 -13.51 -20.23
N LEU A 59 6.53 -14.01 -19.76
CA LEU A 59 5.25 -13.31 -19.84
C LEU A 59 5.29 -11.96 -19.12
N LEU A 60 5.76 -11.95 -17.87
CA LEU A 60 5.81 -10.74 -17.04
C LEU A 60 6.77 -9.71 -17.63
N TYR A 61 7.91 -10.13 -18.19
CA TYR A 61 8.84 -9.21 -18.86
C TYR A 61 8.19 -8.51 -20.05
N HIS A 62 7.48 -9.27 -20.90
CA HIS A 62 6.75 -8.68 -22.01
C HIS A 62 5.67 -7.69 -21.55
N GLN A 63 5.00 -7.99 -20.43
CA GLN A 63 4.01 -7.08 -19.85
C GLN A 63 4.65 -5.80 -19.27
N LEU A 64 5.73 -5.91 -18.49
CA LEU A 64 6.46 -4.76 -17.96
C LEU A 64 6.87 -3.79 -19.07
N ARG A 65 7.45 -4.32 -20.16
CA ARG A 65 7.88 -3.51 -21.30
C ARG A 65 6.71 -2.89 -22.07
N ARG A 66 5.68 -3.68 -22.36
CA ARG A 66 4.53 -3.20 -23.12
C ARG A 66 3.77 -2.10 -22.38
N ARG A 67 3.68 -2.21 -21.05
CA ARG A 67 3.02 -1.22 -20.18
C ARG A 67 3.94 -0.06 -19.79
N GLN A 68 5.22 -0.09 -20.16
CA GLN A 68 6.24 0.84 -19.65
C GLN A 68 6.19 0.99 -18.13
N TYR A 69 6.03 -0.14 -17.44
CA TYR A 69 5.72 -0.16 -16.00
C TYR A 69 6.84 0.48 -15.18
N SER A 70 6.47 1.33 -14.22
CA SER A 70 7.41 2.08 -13.38
C SER A 70 6.71 2.57 -12.10
N THR A 71 7.48 3.20 -11.20
CA THR A 71 6.98 3.97 -10.05
C THR A 71 5.86 4.94 -10.38
N ARG A 72 5.80 5.41 -11.63
CA ARG A 72 4.80 6.39 -12.08
C ARG A 72 3.41 5.79 -12.24
N GLU A 73 3.30 4.50 -12.53
CA GLU A 73 1.99 3.83 -12.56
C GLU A 73 1.31 3.91 -11.19
N TRP A 74 2.09 3.74 -10.11
CA TRP A 74 1.62 3.97 -8.75
C TRP A 74 1.11 5.41 -8.60
N ALA A 75 1.87 6.42 -9.04
CA ALA A 75 1.49 7.83 -8.88
C ALA A 75 0.22 8.26 -9.67
N LYS A 76 -0.26 7.46 -10.63
CA LYS A 76 -1.45 7.79 -11.44
C LYS A 76 -2.76 7.69 -10.67
N HIS A 77 -2.84 6.91 -9.60
CA HIS A 77 -4.11 6.73 -8.90
C HIS A 77 -4.57 8.02 -8.21
N GLU A 78 -5.85 8.34 -8.33
CA GLU A 78 -6.43 9.63 -7.89
C GLU A 78 -6.34 9.86 -6.38
N LEU A 79 -6.33 8.79 -5.59
CA LEU A 79 -6.24 8.86 -4.13
C LEU A 79 -4.81 8.85 -3.58
N HIS A 80 -3.80 8.52 -4.40
CA HIS A 80 -2.43 8.44 -3.91
C HIS A 80 -1.87 9.83 -3.59
N PRO A 81 -1.10 9.95 -2.49
CA PRO A 81 -0.50 11.22 -2.11
C PRO A 81 0.53 11.66 -3.16
N LYS A 82 0.64 12.98 -3.33
CA LYS A 82 1.59 13.61 -4.25
C LYS A 82 2.86 14.02 -3.50
N PRO A 83 4.03 14.03 -4.15
CA PRO A 83 5.30 14.31 -3.48
C PRO A 83 5.44 15.76 -2.97
N SER A 84 4.63 16.69 -3.45
CA SER A 84 4.70 18.12 -3.11
C SER A 84 4.43 18.46 -1.64
N GLY A 85 3.87 17.53 -0.86
CA GLY A 85 3.56 17.74 0.56
C GLY A 85 4.71 17.50 1.54
N GLY A 86 5.90 17.06 1.08
CA GLY A 86 7.06 16.83 1.95
C GLY A 86 6.74 15.92 3.16
N GLU A 87 6.86 16.48 4.37
CA GLU A 87 6.53 15.80 5.62
C GLU A 87 5.07 15.31 5.68
N ALA A 88 4.11 16.12 5.21
CA ALA A 88 2.70 15.74 5.24
C ALA A 88 2.44 14.50 4.38
N THR A 89 3.12 14.39 3.24
CA THR A 89 3.08 13.23 2.36
C THR A 89 3.67 12.00 3.03
N VAL A 90 4.82 12.13 3.71
CA VAL A 90 5.42 11.03 4.49
C VAL A 90 4.48 10.55 5.59
N ASN A 91 3.90 11.47 6.37
CA ASN A 91 2.98 11.12 7.45
C ASN A 91 1.71 10.43 6.93
N PHE A 92 1.21 10.84 5.76
CA PHE A 92 0.10 10.17 5.09
C PHE A 92 0.47 8.75 4.66
N ILE A 93 1.61 8.55 3.97
CA ILE A 93 2.11 7.23 3.56
C ILE A 93 2.31 6.32 4.78
N PHE A 94 2.78 6.89 5.89
CA PHE A 94 3.00 6.17 7.13
C PHE A 94 1.70 5.63 7.71
N ILE A 95 0.67 6.47 7.94
CA ILE A 95 -0.61 5.98 8.49
C ILE A 95 -1.32 5.04 7.52
N MET A 96 -1.25 5.33 6.21
CA MET A 96 -1.80 4.47 5.18
C MET A 96 -1.25 3.05 5.30
N ASN A 97 0.08 2.91 5.46
CA ASN A 97 0.73 1.62 5.62
C ASN A 97 0.60 1.02 7.02
N LEU A 98 0.51 1.84 8.06
CA LEU A 98 0.19 1.39 9.41
C LEU A 98 -1.17 0.67 9.44
N LEU A 99 -2.14 1.12 8.64
CA LEU A 99 -3.50 0.57 8.59
C LEU A 99 -3.78 -0.33 7.37
N ASN A 100 -2.75 -0.66 6.57
CA ASN A 100 -2.85 -1.45 5.33
C ASN A 100 -3.03 -2.96 5.58
N PHE A 101 -4.16 -3.33 6.18
CA PHE A 101 -4.55 -4.71 6.44
C PHE A 101 -6.08 -4.85 6.44
N SER A 102 -6.57 -6.07 6.21
CA SER A 102 -7.97 -6.45 6.30
C SER A 102 -8.98 -5.63 5.48
N PHE A 103 -9.02 -5.97 4.18
CA PHE A 103 -9.98 -5.44 3.21
C PHE A 103 -10.83 -6.52 2.53
N TRP A 104 -10.75 -7.75 3.03
CA TRP A 104 -11.57 -8.85 2.53
C TRP A 104 -12.94 -8.80 3.20
N SER A 105 -13.95 -9.22 2.46
CA SER A 105 -15.30 -9.43 2.98
C SER A 105 -15.88 -10.69 2.34
N GLU A 106 -16.66 -11.44 3.12
CA GLU A 106 -17.46 -12.56 2.63
C GLU A 106 -18.77 -12.09 2.00
N LEU A 107 -19.13 -10.81 2.18
CA LEU A 107 -20.35 -10.24 1.66
C LEU A 107 -20.27 -10.01 0.14
N PRO A 108 -21.43 -9.98 -0.55
CA PRO A 108 -21.53 -9.54 -1.93
C PRO A 108 -20.99 -8.11 -2.10
N GLU A 109 -20.46 -7.78 -3.28
CA GLU A 109 -19.75 -6.52 -3.54
C GLU A 109 -20.49 -5.25 -3.09
N GLY A 110 -21.81 -5.19 -3.32
CA GLY A 110 -22.64 -4.04 -2.94
C GLY A 110 -22.87 -3.86 -1.43
N GLU A 111 -22.55 -4.87 -0.62
CA GLU A 111 -22.75 -4.88 0.83
C GLU A 111 -21.45 -4.71 1.61
N ARG A 112 -20.30 -4.80 0.92
CA ARG A 112 -18.98 -4.71 1.55
C ARG A 112 -18.71 -3.35 2.17
N PHE A 113 -17.77 -3.30 3.11
CA PHE A 113 -17.26 -2.04 3.66
C PHE A 113 -16.84 -1.10 2.52
N ALA A 114 -17.48 0.06 2.48
CA ALA A 114 -17.28 1.02 1.42
C ALA A 114 -17.32 2.46 1.94
N VAL A 115 -16.60 3.35 1.26
CA VAL A 115 -16.49 4.76 1.63
C VAL A 115 -16.85 5.59 0.41
N ASP A 116 -17.87 6.44 0.54
CA ASP A 116 -18.19 7.43 -0.48
C ASP A 116 -17.31 8.68 -0.23
N TYR A 117 -16.54 9.07 -1.25
CA TYR A 117 -15.61 10.20 -1.21
C TYR A 117 -15.39 10.77 -2.62
N ASN A 118 -15.42 12.10 -2.77
CA ASN A 118 -15.32 12.81 -4.05
C ASN A 118 -16.30 12.30 -5.13
N GLY A 119 -17.55 12.05 -4.73
CA GLY A 119 -18.61 11.62 -5.66
C GLY A 119 -18.49 10.18 -6.15
N LYS A 120 -17.57 9.40 -5.61
CA LYS A 120 -17.33 7.99 -5.97
C LYS A 120 -17.36 7.09 -4.74
N ARG A 121 -17.82 5.86 -4.95
CA ARG A 121 -17.77 4.79 -3.95
C ARG A 121 -16.47 4.02 -4.05
N TRP A 122 -15.81 3.84 -2.92
CA TRP A 122 -14.53 3.14 -2.79
C TRP A 122 -14.68 1.88 -1.96
N THR A 123 -14.03 0.79 -2.38
CA THR A 123 -14.01 -0.51 -1.70
C THR A 123 -12.58 -1.05 -1.62
N GLY A 124 -12.38 -2.11 -0.83
CA GLY A 124 -11.08 -2.74 -0.69
C GLY A 124 -10.04 -1.82 -0.04
N TYR A 125 -8.79 -1.84 -0.52
CA TYR A 125 -7.75 -0.94 -0.05
C TYR A 125 -8.11 0.55 -0.27
N TRP A 126 -8.79 0.87 -1.37
CA TRP A 126 -9.11 2.26 -1.69
C TRP A 126 -10.11 2.91 -0.73
N SER A 127 -10.96 2.12 -0.06
CA SER A 127 -11.86 2.68 0.95
C SER A 127 -11.10 3.19 2.20
N LEU A 128 -9.96 2.57 2.55
CA LEU A 128 -9.08 3.10 3.59
C LEU A 128 -8.49 4.45 3.17
N VAL A 129 -7.90 4.53 1.97
CA VAL A 129 -7.28 5.77 1.49
C VAL A 129 -8.33 6.88 1.39
N ALA A 130 -9.52 6.57 0.89
CA ALA A 130 -10.66 7.49 0.85
C ALA A 130 -11.09 7.96 2.24
N ALA A 131 -11.12 7.07 3.25
CA ALA A 131 -11.46 7.45 4.63
C ALA A 131 -10.41 8.39 5.23
N LEU A 132 -9.12 8.16 4.98
CA LEU A 132 -8.04 9.02 5.46
C LEU A 132 -8.07 10.40 4.81
N GLN A 133 -8.27 10.48 3.49
CA GLN A 133 -8.41 11.76 2.78
C GLN A 133 -9.66 12.52 3.26
N ARG A 134 -10.80 11.82 3.36
CA ARG A 134 -12.05 12.40 3.87
C ARG A 134 -11.89 12.96 5.28
N ALA A 135 -11.15 12.27 6.16
CA ALA A 135 -10.89 12.76 7.51
C ALA A 135 -10.08 14.07 7.50
N LEU A 136 -9.07 14.19 6.63
CA LEU A 136 -8.33 15.45 6.47
C LEU A 136 -9.23 16.58 5.95
N ASP A 137 -10.07 16.31 4.96
CA ASP A 137 -11.03 17.29 4.42
C ASP A 137 -12.09 17.71 5.45
N GLU A 138 -12.47 16.81 6.36
CA GLU A 138 -13.36 17.05 7.49
C GLU A 138 -12.67 17.76 8.68
N GLY A 139 -11.38 18.07 8.55
CA GLY A 139 -10.60 18.80 9.56
C GLY A 139 -10.05 17.94 10.69
N HIS A 140 -10.08 16.61 10.57
CA HIS A 140 -9.42 15.71 11.49
C HIS A 140 -7.94 15.53 11.11
N PRO A 141 -6.97 15.87 11.99
CA PRO A 141 -5.54 15.68 11.73
C PRO A 141 -5.13 14.21 11.88
N ILE A 142 -5.74 13.33 11.08
CA ILE A 142 -5.60 11.88 11.16
C ILE A 142 -4.18 11.41 10.81
N THR A 143 -3.32 12.24 10.24
CA THR A 143 -1.91 11.89 9.96
C THR A 143 -0.97 12.19 11.14
N THR A 144 -1.48 12.72 12.25
CA THR A 144 -0.66 13.19 13.37
C THR A 144 -0.69 12.22 14.57
N PRO A 145 0.47 11.75 15.09
CA PRO A 145 0.51 10.88 16.26
C PRO A 145 -0.17 11.43 17.52
N SER A 146 -0.08 12.74 17.77
CA SER A 146 -0.73 13.39 18.92
C SER A 146 -2.26 13.37 18.84
N PHE A 147 -2.83 13.34 17.63
CA PHE A 147 -4.26 13.12 17.44
C PHE A 147 -4.63 11.68 17.82
N TRP A 148 -3.84 10.70 17.38
CA TRP A 148 -4.08 9.29 17.68
C TRP A 148 -4.02 8.98 19.16
N SER A 149 -3.22 9.68 19.96
CA SER A 149 -3.15 9.43 21.40
C SER A 149 -4.37 9.98 22.15
N THR A 150 -5.00 11.05 21.64
CA THR A 150 -6.03 11.82 22.37
C THR A 150 -7.46 11.67 21.85
N CYS A 151 -7.67 11.34 20.56
CA CYS A 151 -9.01 11.30 19.98
C CYS A 151 -9.89 10.17 20.54
N SER A 152 -11.20 10.37 20.65
CA SER A 152 -12.10 9.32 21.17
C SER A 152 -12.25 8.15 20.18
N GLU A 153 -12.61 6.97 20.69
CA GLU A 153 -12.95 5.82 19.85
C GLU A 153 -14.13 6.13 18.91
N ASP A 154 -15.11 6.92 19.37
CA ASP A 154 -16.21 7.42 18.54
C ASP A 154 -15.71 8.28 17.37
N THR A 155 -14.69 9.11 17.60
CA THR A 155 -14.08 9.93 16.53
C THR A 155 -13.42 9.04 15.48
N ILE A 156 -12.66 8.02 15.91
CA ILE A 156 -12.02 7.08 14.97
C ILE A 156 -13.09 6.26 14.22
N SER A 157 -14.13 5.81 14.92
CA SER A 157 -15.27 5.10 14.33
C SER A 157 -15.95 5.96 13.26
N GLN A 158 -16.13 7.26 13.53
CA GLN A 158 -16.71 8.21 12.60
C GLN A 158 -15.80 8.48 11.39
N ILE A 159 -14.48 8.53 11.56
CA ILE A 159 -13.52 8.65 10.46
C ILE A 159 -13.67 7.46 9.50
N PHE A 160 -13.70 6.25 10.04
CA PHE A 160 -13.83 5.00 9.27
C PHE A 160 -15.26 4.56 9.01
N ARG A 161 -16.26 5.45 9.14
CA ARG A 161 -17.67 5.11 8.91
C ARG A 161 -17.90 4.61 7.48
N SER A 162 -18.66 3.52 7.38
CA SER A 162 -19.06 2.90 6.12
C SER A 162 -20.29 3.57 5.52
N THR A 163 -20.43 3.49 4.19
CA THR A 163 -21.69 3.79 3.47
C THR A 163 -22.60 2.56 3.36
N THR A 164 -22.11 1.39 3.75
CA THR A 164 -22.85 0.12 3.81
C THR A 164 -23.05 -0.33 5.27
N ALA A 165 -23.76 -1.44 5.47
CA ALA A 165 -23.96 -2.01 6.79
C ALA A 165 -22.70 -2.69 7.36
N GLU A 166 -21.75 -3.11 6.50
CA GLU A 166 -20.49 -3.69 6.96
C GLU A 166 -19.57 -2.58 7.49
N PRO A 167 -19.16 -2.61 8.77
CA PRO A 167 -18.20 -1.67 9.32
C PRO A 167 -16.79 -1.94 8.80
N ILE A 168 -15.85 -1.02 9.05
CA ILE A 168 -14.44 -1.31 8.73
C ILE A 168 -13.99 -2.57 9.49
N PRO A 169 -13.36 -3.55 8.82
CA PRO A 169 -12.83 -4.71 9.51
C PRO A 169 -11.80 -4.32 10.56
N LEU A 170 -11.85 -4.97 11.73
CA LEU A 170 -10.87 -4.85 12.80
C LEU A 170 -10.66 -3.42 13.33
N LEU A 171 -11.76 -2.68 13.53
CA LEU A 171 -11.71 -1.30 14.02
C LEU A 171 -10.94 -1.17 15.35
N ASN A 172 -11.16 -2.07 16.31
CA ASN A 172 -10.51 -2.03 17.62
C ASN A 172 -8.99 -2.27 17.52
N GLU A 173 -8.57 -3.17 16.64
CA GLU A 173 -7.16 -3.44 16.36
C GLU A 173 -6.51 -2.24 15.68
N ARG A 174 -7.22 -1.56 14.76
CA ARG A 174 -6.75 -0.31 14.14
C ARG A 174 -6.56 0.79 15.19
N ILE A 175 -7.52 0.97 16.09
CA ILE A 175 -7.41 1.92 17.21
C ILE A 175 -6.19 1.57 18.08
N THR A 176 -6.04 0.30 18.45
CA THR A 176 -4.92 -0.19 19.27
C THR A 176 -3.57 0.07 18.61
N LEU A 177 -3.47 -0.16 17.30
CA LEU A 177 -2.27 0.14 16.52
C LEU A 177 -1.97 1.64 16.47
N LEU A 178 -2.98 2.49 16.24
CA LEU A 178 -2.82 3.94 16.27
C LEU A 178 -2.32 4.41 17.64
N ARG A 179 -2.89 3.89 18.73
CA ARG A 179 -2.44 4.20 20.10
C ARG A 179 -1.00 3.76 20.34
N THR A 180 -0.67 2.52 19.98
CA THR A 180 0.68 1.96 20.18
C THR A 180 1.72 2.73 19.38
N ALA A 181 1.43 3.04 18.11
CA ALA A 181 2.31 3.83 17.27
C ALA A 181 2.47 5.26 17.82
N SER A 182 1.40 5.87 18.33
CA SER A 182 1.46 7.23 18.88
C SER A 182 2.43 7.37 20.04
N THR A 183 2.54 6.37 20.90
CA THR A 183 3.48 6.37 22.02
C THR A 183 4.92 6.41 21.51
N VAL A 184 5.25 5.60 20.51
CA VAL A 184 6.60 5.56 19.95
C VAL A 184 6.91 6.82 19.17
N LEU A 185 6.02 7.26 18.27
CA LEU A 185 6.22 8.41 17.39
C LEU A 185 6.11 9.77 18.11
N SER A 186 5.77 9.78 19.40
CA SER A 186 5.80 11.00 20.22
C SER A 186 7.22 11.50 20.51
N ASP A 187 8.21 10.62 20.39
CA ASP A 187 9.62 10.98 20.43
C ASP A 187 10.05 11.55 19.06
N PRO A 188 10.59 12.79 18.99
CA PRO A 188 11.06 13.37 17.73
C PRO A 188 12.08 12.51 16.98
N THR A 189 12.88 11.72 17.70
CA THR A 189 13.92 10.84 17.14
C THR A 189 13.36 9.59 16.45
N THR A 190 12.09 9.26 16.67
CA THR A 190 11.41 8.12 16.04
C THR A 190 10.27 8.57 15.12
N SER A 191 10.13 9.88 14.87
CA SER A 191 9.21 10.41 13.87
C SER A 191 9.46 9.78 12.48
N PRO A 192 8.44 9.69 11.60
CA PRO A 192 8.62 9.11 10.27
C PRO A 192 9.79 9.71 9.48
N LEU A 193 9.97 11.03 9.53
CA LEU A 193 11.11 11.70 8.91
C LEU A 193 12.44 11.34 9.57
N ALA A 194 12.51 11.31 10.90
CA ALA A 194 13.74 10.93 11.60
C ALA A 194 14.15 9.49 11.30
N LEU A 195 13.19 8.57 11.13
CA LEU A 195 13.48 7.19 10.73
C LEU A 195 14.00 7.11 9.29
N ILE A 196 13.45 7.90 8.36
CA ILE A 196 13.94 7.99 6.98
C ILE A 196 15.37 8.56 6.94
N ASP A 197 15.64 9.60 7.71
CA ASP A 197 16.97 10.22 7.82
C ASP A 197 18.00 9.21 8.38
N GLN A 198 17.66 8.53 9.48
CA GLN A 198 18.50 7.48 10.08
C GLN A 198 18.71 6.27 9.16
N ALA A 199 17.79 6.02 8.23
CA ALA A 199 17.95 4.96 7.24
C ALA A 199 19.09 5.26 6.25
N ASN A 200 19.49 6.52 6.10
CA ASN A 200 20.61 6.99 5.28
C ASN A 200 20.60 6.33 3.89
N HIS A 201 19.50 6.53 3.17
CA HIS A 201 19.26 5.99 1.82
C HIS A 201 19.27 4.45 1.72
N SER A 202 19.14 3.69 2.82
CA SER A 202 18.96 2.23 2.77
C SER A 202 17.53 1.81 3.09
N ALA A 203 16.87 1.20 2.11
CA ALA A 203 15.57 0.57 2.23
C ALA A 203 15.57 -0.54 3.29
N ALA A 204 16.61 -1.38 3.30
CA ALA A 204 16.75 -2.44 4.31
C ALA A 204 16.89 -1.85 5.72
N ARG A 205 17.67 -0.78 5.88
CA ARG A 205 17.82 -0.10 7.17
C ARG A 205 16.50 0.51 7.64
N LEU A 206 15.72 1.14 6.75
CA LEU A 206 14.42 1.69 7.12
C LEU A 206 13.44 0.59 7.58
N VAL A 207 13.38 -0.55 6.88
CA VAL A 207 12.60 -1.71 7.32
C VAL A 207 13.04 -2.17 8.72
N ASN A 208 14.35 -2.26 8.97
CA ASN A 208 14.88 -2.68 10.27
C ASN A 208 14.57 -1.67 11.38
N LEU A 209 14.64 -0.37 11.11
CA LEU A 209 14.25 0.69 12.06
C LEU A 209 12.76 0.61 12.39
N LEU A 210 11.89 0.50 11.39
CA LEU A 210 10.44 0.34 11.59
C LEU A 210 10.12 -0.89 12.44
N THR A 211 10.74 -2.03 12.14
CA THR A 211 10.48 -3.29 12.86
C THR A 211 11.08 -3.31 14.27
N THR A 212 12.15 -2.55 14.51
CA THR A 212 12.79 -2.43 15.83
C THR A 212 12.04 -1.47 16.75
N HIS A 213 11.68 -0.28 16.25
CA HIS A 213 11.00 0.74 17.04
C HIS A 213 9.50 0.49 17.19
N LEU A 214 8.86 -0.13 16.18
CA LEU A 214 7.42 -0.37 16.13
C LEU A 214 7.12 -1.86 15.87
N PRO A 215 7.59 -2.78 16.73
CA PRO A 215 7.50 -4.21 16.47
C PRO A 215 6.05 -4.70 16.36
N SER A 216 5.16 -4.24 17.22
CA SER A 216 3.73 -4.57 17.17
C SER A 216 3.03 -4.10 15.90
N CYS A 217 3.62 -3.12 15.19
CA CYS A 217 3.05 -2.58 13.96
C CYS A 217 3.66 -3.23 12.71
N PHE A 218 4.97 -3.50 12.71
CA PHE A 218 5.72 -3.79 11.49
C PHE A 218 6.53 -5.09 11.52
N ALA A 219 6.82 -5.69 12.67
CA ALA A 219 7.76 -6.81 12.78
C ALA A 219 7.25 -8.16 12.24
N ASP A 220 6.10 -8.23 11.54
CA ASP A 220 5.49 -9.41 10.89
C ASP A 220 6.42 -10.64 10.80
N THR A 221 6.40 -11.42 11.88
CA THR A 221 7.26 -12.58 12.14
C THR A 221 6.42 -13.73 12.69
N THR A 222 6.91 -14.94 12.47
CA THR A 222 6.27 -16.18 12.94
C THR A 222 7.32 -17.26 13.18
N THR A 223 6.93 -18.36 13.83
CA THR A 223 7.80 -19.54 13.98
C THR A 223 7.42 -20.60 12.96
N TYR A 224 8.40 -21.08 12.20
CA TYR A 224 8.24 -22.20 11.28
C TYR A 224 9.32 -23.24 11.55
N ARG A 225 8.90 -24.44 11.93
CA ARG A 225 9.79 -25.58 12.24
C ARG A 225 10.98 -25.20 13.14
N GLY A 226 10.66 -24.51 14.23
CA GLY A 226 11.64 -24.12 15.26
C GLY A 226 12.56 -22.95 14.86
N ARG A 227 12.31 -22.25 13.75
CA ARG A 227 13.04 -21.02 13.38
C ARG A 227 12.09 -19.84 13.23
N THR A 228 12.55 -18.67 13.64
CA THR A 228 11.87 -17.41 13.35
C THR A 228 11.95 -17.10 11.86
N VAL A 229 10.80 -16.80 11.27
CA VAL A 229 10.62 -16.40 9.87
C VAL A 229 10.18 -14.95 9.85
N HIS A 230 10.89 -14.14 9.06
CA HIS A 230 10.64 -12.73 8.86
C HIS A 230 9.88 -12.51 7.54
N LEU A 231 8.78 -11.77 7.57
CA LEU A 231 8.04 -11.37 6.36
C LEU A 231 7.97 -9.85 6.22
N HIS A 232 7.85 -9.12 7.33
CA HIS A 232 7.90 -7.65 7.39
C HIS A 232 7.06 -6.92 6.33
N LYS A 233 5.90 -7.50 5.96
CA LYS A 233 5.10 -7.09 4.80
C LYS A 233 4.82 -5.58 4.78
N ARG A 234 4.13 -5.05 5.81
CA ARG A 234 3.75 -3.62 5.88
C ARG A 234 4.96 -2.69 5.96
N ALA A 235 6.06 -3.12 6.57
CA ALA A 235 7.29 -2.34 6.62
C ALA A 235 7.89 -2.19 5.22
N GLN A 236 7.96 -3.30 4.46
CA GLN A 236 8.44 -3.28 3.08
C GLN A 236 7.54 -2.43 2.18
N ILE A 237 6.20 -2.52 2.32
CA ILE A 237 5.26 -1.69 1.55
C ILE A 237 5.45 -0.21 1.85
N LEU A 238 5.63 0.18 3.12
CA LEU A 238 5.87 1.58 3.49
C LEU A 238 7.10 2.16 2.76
N VAL A 239 8.22 1.42 2.76
CA VAL A 239 9.43 1.84 2.06
C VAL A 239 9.22 1.91 0.54
N ALA A 240 8.51 0.94 -0.03
CA ALA A 240 8.18 0.92 -1.44
C ALA A 240 7.26 2.07 -1.86
N ASP A 241 6.27 2.43 -1.04
CA ASP A 241 5.37 3.54 -1.31
C ASP A 241 6.09 4.89 -1.20
N LEU A 242 7.03 5.05 -0.26
CA LEU A 242 7.92 6.22 -0.23
C LEU A 242 8.76 6.31 -1.52
N TRP A 243 9.40 5.20 -1.90
CA TRP A 243 10.18 5.13 -3.13
C TRP A 243 9.35 5.47 -4.37
N ALA A 244 8.14 4.91 -4.48
CA ALA A 244 7.24 5.15 -5.61
C ALA A 244 6.70 6.59 -5.62
N CYS A 245 6.24 7.11 -4.48
CA CYS A 245 5.67 8.45 -4.37
C CYS A 245 6.68 9.55 -4.72
N PHE A 246 7.93 9.44 -4.24
CA PHE A 246 8.99 10.40 -4.53
C PHE A 246 9.85 10.01 -5.74
N ASN A 247 9.41 9.02 -6.53
CA ASN A 247 10.05 8.56 -7.76
C ASN A 247 11.57 8.28 -7.58
N GLY A 248 11.94 7.63 -6.48
CA GLY A 248 13.33 7.28 -6.16
C GLY A 248 14.23 8.47 -5.80
N SER A 249 13.67 9.64 -5.49
CA SER A 249 14.41 10.86 -5.16
C SER A 249 14.02 11.42 -3.80
N GLY A 250 14.81 12.35 -3.24
CA GLY A 250 14.50 13.01 -1.97
C GLY A 250 14.21 12.03 -0.84
N LEU A 251 13.01 12.15 -0.24
CA LEU A 251 12.55 11.30 0.88
C LEU A 251 12.25 9.84 0.48
N GLY A 252 12.26 9.52 -0.81
CA GLY A 252 12.16 8.16 -1.33
C GLY A 252 13.43 7.67 -2.04
N ALA A 253 14.56 8.36 -1.85
CA ALA A 253 15.84 7.93 -2.41
C ALA A 253 16.42 6.77 -1.59
N PHE A 254 16.44 5.58 -2.18
CA PHE A 254 17.02 4.38 -1.58
C PHE A 254 17.98 3.70 -2.57
N ASP A 255 19.25 3.56 -2.18
CA ASP A 255 20.33 3.06 -3.03
C ASP A 255 20.23 1.55 -3.27
N ASP A 256 19.62 0.83 -2.32
CA ASP A 256 19.52 -0.62 -2.29
C ASP A 256 18.11 -1.14 -2.65
N ILE A 257 17.18 -0.28 -3.09
CA ILE A 257 15.76 -0.64 -3.35
C ILE A 257 15.61 -1.87 -4.24
N ASP A 258 16.50 -2.04 -5.23
CA ASP A 258 16.43 -3.13 -6.19
C ASP A 258 16.76 -4.51 -5.58
N THR A 259 17.44 -4.50 -4.44
CA THR A 259 18.03 -5.70 -3.83
C THR A 259 17.58 -5.95 -2.39
N ALA A 260 17.17 -4.90 -1.68
CA ALA A 260 16.83 -4.93 -0.26
C ALA A 260 15.41 -5.43 0.00
N LEU A 261 14.45 -5.04 -0.85
CA LEU A 261 13.05 -5.40 -0.71
C LEU A 261 12.70 -6.63 -1.53
N THR A 262 11.71 -7.36 -1.04
CA THR A 262 11.11 -8.53 -1.69
C THR A 262 9.69 -8.20 -2.12
N MET A 263 9.02 -9.12 -2.82
CA MET A 263 7.56 -9.02 -3.01
C MET A 263 6.86 -9.02 -1.65
N PHE A 264 5.66 -8.45 -1.59
CA PHE A 264 4.94 -8.33 -0.34
C PHE A 264 4.07 -9.56 -0.16
N ALA A 265 4.34 -10.32 0.91
CA ALA A 265 3.67 -11.60 1.19
C ALA A 265 2.19 -11.41 1.58
N ASP A 266 1.37 -11.04 0.60
CA ASP A 266 -0.06 -10.80 0.69
C ASP A 266 -0.88 -12.03 0.27
N TYR A 267 -2.20 -11.85 0.11
CA TYR A 267 -3.11 -12.92 -0.30
C TYR A 267 -3.46 -12.88 -1.79
N ARG A 268 -3.09 -11.83 -2.55
CA ARG A 268 -3.44 -11.67 -3.97
C ARG A 268 -2.37 -12.21 -4.88
N VAL A 269 -1.12 -11.88 -4.63
CA VAL A 269 0.01 -12.36 -5.42
C VAL A 269 0.13 -13.89 -5.43
N PRO A 270 -0.05 -14.66 -4.33
CA PRO A 270 -0.09 -16.11 -4.40
C PRO A 270 -1.17 -16.67 -5.35
N GLN A 271 -2.33 -16.02 -5.48
CA GLN A 271 -3.39 -16.43 -6.41
C GLN A 271 -2.89 -16.35 -7.86
N MET A 272 -2.22 -15.24 -8.18
CA MET A 272 -1.66 -15.01 -9.51
C MET A 272 -0.53 -15.99 -9.80
N LEU A 273 0.39 -16.20 -8.85
CA LEU A 273 1.48 -17.14 -9.01
C LEU A 273 0.99 -18.58 -9.20
N GLN A 274 -0.08 -18.99 -8.50
CA GLN A 274 -0.71 -20.29 -8.73
C GLN A 274 -1.32 -20.37 -10.12
N ARG A 275 -2.07 -19.34 -10.56
CA ARG A 275 -2.68 -19.29 -11.91
C ARG A 275 -1.64 -19.33 -13.03
N LEU A 276 -0.50 -18.67 -12.83
CA LEU A 276 0.64 -18.69 -13.77
C LEU A 276 1.39 -20.04 -13.76
N GLY A 277 0.97 -21.00 -12.94
CA GLY A 277 1.62 -22.30 -12.80
C GLY A 277 2.97 -22.24 -12.09
N VAL A 278 3.27 -21.14 -11.40
CA VAL A 278 4.50 -20.93 -10.63
C VAL A 278 4.40 -21.65 -9.29
N LEU A 279 3.31 -21.46 -8.55
CA LEU A 279 3.05 -22.16 -7.28
C LEU A 279 2.17 -23.39 -7.50
N TRP A 280 2.52 -24.48 -6.84
CA TRP A 280 1.76 -25.72 -6.80
C TRP A 280 1.50 -26.15 -5.37
N TYR A 281 0.28 -26.58 -5.09
CA TYR A 281 -0.14 -26.98 -3.76
C TYR A 281 -0.36 -28.48 -3.66
N SER A 282 -0.10 -29.01 -2.47
CA SER A 282 -0.51 -30.37 -2.12
C SER A 282 -2.04 -30.50 -2.17
N PRO A 283 -2.59 -31.73 -2.29
CA PRO A 283 -4.04 -31.96 -2.22
C PRO A 283 -4.69 -31.41 -0.93
N ARG A 284 -3.94 -31.39 0.18
CA ARG A 284 -4.40 -30.88 1.47
C ARG A 284 -4.64 -29.38 1.41
N LEU A 285 -3.65 -28.61 0.96
CA LEU A 285 -3.74 -27.16 0.85
C LEU A 285 -4.72 -26.74 -0.24
N GLU A 286 -4.63 -27.37 -1.41
CA GLU A 286 -5.53 -27.14 -2.55
C GLU A 286 -7.00 -27.34 -2.15
N GLY A 287 -7.32 -28.39 -1.39
CA GLY A 287 -8.67 -28.63 -0.89
C GLY A 287 -9.17 -27.53 0.04
N LYS A 288 -8.31 -26.98 0.91
CA LYS A 288 -8.66 -25.87 1.81
C LYS A 288 -8.90 -24.58 1.03
N VAL A 289 -8.02 -24.23 0.10
CA VAL A 289 -8.13 -23.05 -0.75
C VAL A 289 -9.43 -23.09 -1.56
N ARG A 290 -9.74 -24.24 -2.18
CA ARG A 290 -10.98 -24.42 -2.96
C ARG A 290 -12.25 -24.23 -2.13
N ARG A 291 -12.27 -24.75 -0.91
CA ARG A 291 -13.43 -24.59 0.00
C ARG A 291 -13.52 -23.20 0.64
N GLY A 292 -12.59 -22.29 0.34
CA GLY A 292 -12.51 -20.99 0.98
C GLY A 292 -12.25 -21.10 2.49
N GLU A 293 -11.58 -22.15 2.94
CA GLU A 293 -11.24 -22.27 4.37
C GLU A 293 -10.17 -21.26 4.76
N MET A 294 -10.27 -20.75 5.99
CA MET A 294 -9.22 -19.90 6.57
C MET A 294 -7.94 -20.71 6.75
N LEU A 295 -6.80 -20.12 6.36
CA LEU A 295 -5.47 -20.60 6.72
C LEU A 295 -5.05 -19.85 7.98
N GLU A 296 -5.09 -20.56 9.11
CA GLU A 296 -4.81 -19.99 10.43
C GLU A 296 -3.46 -19.27 10.47
N ALA A 297 -3.45 -18.13 11.14
CA ALA A 297 -2.28 -17.29 11.31
C ALA A 297 -1.10 -18.06 11.93
N GLY A 298 0.05 -18.07 11.26
CA GLY A 298 1.25 -18.77 11.74
C GLY A 298 1.19 -20.29 11.60
N SER A 299 0.12 -20.86 11.02
CA SER A 299 0.10 -22.27 10.65
C SER A 299 1.09 -22.55 9.53
N GLU A 300 1.61 -23.79 9.45
CA GLU A 300 2.56 -24.17 8.40
C GLU A 300 2.02 -23.86 6.99
N LEU A 301 0.73 -24.10 6.75
CA LEU A 301 0.09 -23.81 5.46
C LEU A 301 0.12 -22.31 5.11
N GLU A 302 -0.21 -21.45 6.06
CA GLU A 302 -0.20 -20.00 5.85
C GLU A 302 1.23 -19.48 5.62
N VAL A 303 2.18 -19.97 6.43
CA VAL A 303 3.59 -19.57 6.31
C VAL A 303 4.20 -20.06 5.00
N GLU A 304 3.93 -21.29 4.59
CA GLU A 304 4.43 -21.83 3.32
C GLU A 304 3.89 -21.06 2.13
N VAL A 305 2.59 -20.74 2.08
CA VAL A 305 2.00 -19.93 0.98
C VAL A 305 2.69 -18.56 0.89
N ARG A 306 2.84 -17.87 2.02
CA ARG A 306 3.43 -16.52 2.06
C ARG A 306 4.91 -16.52 1.71
N ALA A 307 5.71 -17.35 2.39
CA ALA A 307 7.15 -17.39 2.22
C ALA A 307 7.57 -17.97 0.85
N CYS A 308 6.87 -19.00 0.35
CA CYS A 308 7.15 -19.51 -0.99
C CYS A 308 6.73 -18.53 -2.10
N SER A 309 5.75 -17.66 -1.86
CA SER A 309 5.43 -16.57 -2.80
C SER A 309 6.59 -15.57 -2.89
N VAL A 310 7.18 -15.22 -1.74
CA VAL A 310 8.38 -14.38 -1.68
C VAL A 310 9.51 -14.99 -2.48
N TRP A 311 9.80 -16.26 -2.23
CA TRP A 311 10.86 -16.97 -2.93
C TRP A 311 10.57 -17.16 -4.42
N ALA A 312 9.32 -17.41 -4.80
CA ALA A 312 8.91 -17.55 -6.19
C ALA A 312 9.18 -16.27 -6.99
N VAL A 313 8.82 -15.10 -6.47
CA VAL A 313 9.09 -13.83 -7.17
C VAL A 313 10.59 -13.54 -7.24
N GLU A 314 11.37 -13.89 -6.22
CA GLU A 314 12.83 -13.80 -6.32
C GLU A 314 13.38 -14.70 -7.45
N LEU A 315 12.88 -15.92 -7.58
CA LEU A 315 13.29 -16.82 -8.68
C LEU A 315 12.88 -16.27 -10.05
N LEU A 316 11.71 -15.62 -10.16
CA LEU A 316 11.29 -14.91 -11.37
C LEU A 316 12.25 -13.76 -11.70
N ARG A 317 12.57 -12.91 -10.72
CA ARG A 317 13.51 -11.79 -10.86
C ARG A 317 14.88 -12.27 -11.36
N ARG A 318 15.45 -13.29 -10.71
CA ARG A 318 16.73 -13.90 -11.10
C ARG A 318 16.70 -14.48 -12.51
N GLU A 319 15.60 -15.14 -12.90
CA GLU A 319 15.46 -15.70 -14.24
C GLU A 319 15.36 -14.60 -15.31
N MET A 320 14.68 -13.50 -15.02
CA MET A 320 14.61 -12.33 -15.92
C MET A 320 15.98 -11.67 -16.07
N GLU A 321 16.71 -11.45 -14.97
CA GLU A 321 18.08 -10.91 -15.01
C GLU A 321 19.02 -11.80 -15.82
N ARG A 322 18.97 -13.12 -15.62
CA ARG A 322 19.78 -14.10 -16.36
C ARG A 322 19.51 -14.06 -17.87
N ARG A 323 18.32 -13.64 -18.29
CA ARG A 323 17.94 -13.46 -19.70
C ARG A 323 18.29 -12.08 -20.26
N GLY A 324 18.94 -11.22 -19.49
CA GLY A 324 19.23 -9.83 -19.90
C GLY A 324 17.98 -8.94 -19.90
N CYS A 325 16.94 -9.33 -19.16
CA CYS A 325 15.65 -8.67 -19.08
C CYS A 325 15.52 -7.81 -17.80
N GLY A 326 16.65 -7.34 -17.27
CA GLY A 326 16.73 -6.63 -15.98
C GLY A 326 16.47 -5.12 -16.07
N GLU A 327 16.40 -4.54 -17.27
CA GLU A 327 16.25 -3.09 -17.45
C GLU A 327 15.40 -2.77 -18.69
N TRP A 328 14.68 -1.66 -18.66
CA TRP A 328 13.94 -1.12 -19.81
C TRP A 328 13.83 0.40 -19.76
N GLU A 329 13.57 1.02 -20.91
CA GLU A 329 13.33 2.47 -21.01
C GLU A 329 11.83 2.77 -20.91
N VAL A 330 11.51 3.86 -20.21
CA VAL A 330 10.17 4.45 -20.12
C VAL A 330 10.23 5.89 -20.60
N GLU A 331 9.24 6.29 -21.42
CA GLU A 331 9.11 7.68 -21.87
C GLU A 331 8.41 8.51 -20.82
N VAL A 332 8.92 9.73 -20.62
CA VAL A 332 8.48 10.66 -19.61
C VAL A 332 8.01 11.94 -20.28
N GLU A 333 6.73 12.26 -20.07
CA GLU A 333 6.20 13.58 -20.34
C GLU A 333 6.64 14.53 -19.22
N ASP A 334 7.21 15.69 -19.60
CA ASP A 334 7.54 16.78 -18.68
C ASP A 334 6.22 17.35 -18.12
N HIS A 335 5.77 16.83 -16.97
CA HIS A 335 5.00 17.65 -16.06
C HIS A 335 6.01 18.43 -15.22
N ASP A 336 6.00 19.76 -15.36
CA ASP A 336 6.95 20.69 -14.74
C ASP A 336 7.40 20.20 -13.35
N GLU A 337 8.66 19.77 -13.26
CA GLU A 337 9.33 19.50 -11.98
C GLU A 337 9.30 20.82 -11.19
N ASP A 338 8.56 20.86 -10.09
CA ASP A 338 8.61 21.93 -9.08
C ASP A 338 10.06 22.08 -8.61
N LYS A 339 10.77 23.01 -9.23
CA LYS A 339 12.07 23.49 -8.76
C LYS A 339 11.84 24.33 -7.52
N GLU A 340 11.76 23.71 -6.35
CA GLU A 340 12.02 24.44 -5.10
C GLU A 340 13.41 24.08 -4.56
N HIS A 341 14.28 25.09 -4.59
CA HIS A 341 15.53 25.14 -3.85
C HIS A 341 15.21 25.06 -2.34
N VAL A 342 15.51 23.93 -1.71
CA VAL A 342 15.68 23.92 -0.25
C VAL A 342 17.03 24.58 0.05
N GLY A 343 16.98 25.89 0.31
CA GLY A 343 18.12 26.65 0.80
C GLY A 343 18.50 26.18 2.19
N SER A 344 19.73 25.69 2.34
CA SER A 344 20.35 25.40 3.62
C SER A 344 20.50 26.68 4.43
N ALA A 345 19.68 26.88 5.46
CA ALA A 345 19.91 27.92 6.46
C ALA A 345 20.80 27.34 7.57
N SER A 346 22.12 27.56 7.44
CA SER A 346 23.07 27.43 8.54
C SER A 346 22.85 28.59 9.53
N ALA A 347 22.22 28.32 10.67
CA ALA A 347 22.15 29.28 11.78
C ALA A 347 23.42 29.12 12.64
N SER A 348 24.29 30.13 12.55
CA SER A 348 25.40 30.36 13.47
C SER A 348 24.89 30.62 14.88
N VAL A 349 25.44 29.88 15.84
CA VAL A 349 25.29 30.11 17.28
C VAL A 349 26.01 31.41 17.64
N ASP A 350 25.28 32.37 18.20
CA ASP A 350 25.85 33.53 18.87
C ASP A 350 25.65 33.39 20.39
N GLU A 351 26.72 33.61 21.12
CA GLU A 351 26.94 33.21 22.50
C GLU A 351 26.94 34.48 23.37
N SER A 352 25.92 34.68 24.21
CA SER A 352 25.98 35.70 25.25
C SER A 352 25.09 35.43 26.46
N ARG A 353 25.70 34.74 27.43
CA ARG A 353 25.88 35.11 28.86
C ARG A 353 24.74 35.77 29.67
N ALA A 354 24.42 35.04 30.75
CA ALA A 354 24.06 35.45 32.13
C ALA A 354 22.63 35.91 32.45
N SER A 355 21.97 35.23 33.40
CA SER A 355 22.02 35.54 34.85
C SER A 355 20.89 34.81 35.58
N GLU A 356 21.24 34.02 36.60
CA GLU A 356 20.38 33.68 37.75
C GLU A 356 19.93 34.96 38.50
N PRO A 357 18.88 34.98 39.37
CA PRO A 357 18.78 34.03 40.48
C PRO A 357 17.41 33.74 41.16
N HIS A 358 17.50 32.84 42.15
CA HIS A 358 16.82 32.80 43.47
C HIS A 358 15.45 32.10 43.65
N GLU A 359 15.53 30.96 44.36
CA GLU A 359 14.82 30.55 45.61
C GLU A 359 13.28 30.54 45.70
N GLY A 360 12.75 29.41 46.22
CA GLY A 360 11.39 29.34 46.76
C GLY A 360 10.88 27.95 47.15
N GLN A 361 11.37 27.40 48.26
CA GLN A 361 10.77 26.47 49.23
C GLN A 361 9.59 25.53 48.87
N ALA A 362 9.88 24.22 49.05
CA ALA A 362 9.30 23.26 50.00
C ALA A 362 7.79 23.27 50.35
N GLY A 363 7.17 22.09 50.22
CA GLY A 363 5.91 21.72 50.86
C GLY A 363 5.61 20.23 50.70
N ASP A 364 6.06 19.43 51.66
CA ASP A 364 5.65 18.04 51.94
C ASP A 364 4.13 17.92 52.13
N LEU A 365 3.54 16.77 51.76
CA LEU A 365 2.51 16.09 52.56
C LEU A 365 2.31 14.64 52.10
N GLN A 366 2.34 13.77 53.10
CA GLN A 366 2.31 12.31 53.04
C GLN A 366 0.92 11.72 52.80
N ALA A 367 0.94 10.56 52.14
CA ALA A 367 0.13 9.34 52.27
C ALA A 367 -1.12 9.32 53.16
N THR A 368 -2.18 8.65 52.68
CA THR A 368 -2.70 7.42 53.30
C THR A 368 -3.43 6.52 52.32
N THR A 369 -3.15 5.23 52.46
CA THR A 369 -3.82 4.03 51.97
C THR A 369 -5.18 3.81 52.63
N GLU A 370 -6.13 3.19 51.93
CA GLU A 370 -6.95 2.10 52.51
C GLU A 370 -7.64 1.27 51.42
N ALA A 371 -7.57 -0.05 51.60
CA ALA A 371 -8.21 -1.09 50.81
C ALA A 371 -9.40 -1.64 51.59
N THR A 372 -10.47 -2.07 50.92
CA THR A 372 -11.32 -3.17 51.44
C THR A 372 -12.03 -3.92 50.31
N THR A 373 -12.30 -5.17 50.63
CA THR A 373 -12.62 -6.42 49.91
C THR A 373 -14.11 -6.71 49.65
N GLY A 374 -14.36 -7.68 48.76
CA GLY A 374 -15.48 -8.65 48.80
C GLY A 374 -16.77 -8.20 48.10
N GLU A 375 -17.59 -9.03 47.43
CA GLU A 375 -17.77 -10.48 47.43
C GLU A 375 -18.68 -10.91 46.24
N GLN A 376 -18.98 -12.22 46.13
CA GLN A 376 -19.36 -13.03 44.97
C GLN A 376 -20.88 -13.17 44.67
N ALA A 377 -21.16 -13.54 43.40
CA ALA A 377 -22.05 -14.60 42.85
C ALA A 377 -23.52 -14.84 43.29
N ALA A 378 -24.40 -14.98 42.27
CA ALA A 378 -25.42 -16.05 42.04
C ALA A 378 -26.37 -15.59 40.90
N VAL A 379 -26.44 -16.22 39.72
CA VAL A 379 -27.23 -17.42 39.32
C VAL A 379 -28.68 -17.42 39.82
N THR A 380 -29.64 -17.26 38.91
CA THR A 380 -30.85 -18.10 38.79
C THR A 380 -31.40 -18.06 37.36
N ASP A 381 -31.98 -19.21 37.02
CA ASP A 381 -32.41 -19.75 35.74
C ASP A 381 -33.93 -19.59 35.55
N GLU A 382 -34.39 -19.97 34.35
CA GLU A 382 -35.67 -20.58 34.01
C GLU A 382 -36.87 -19.77 33.43
N THR A 383 -37.05 -19.99 32.11
CA THR A 383 -38.23 -20.58 31.41
C THR A 383 -39.45 -19.71 30.99
N VAL A 384 -39.77 -19.61 29.68
CA VAL A 384 -40.78 -20.37 28.86
C VAL A 384 -42.22 -19.82 29.09
N ASP A 385 -43.12 -19.49 28.14
CA ASP A 385 -43.40 -20.00 26.78
C ASP A 385 -44.34 -19.08 25.96
N HIS A 386 -44.39 -19.39 24.65
CA HIS A 386 -45.50 -19.34 23.67
C HIS A 386 -46.48 -18.15 23.57
N SER A 387 -46.60 -17.59 22.36
CA SER A 387 -47.65 -18.03 21.42
C SER A 387 -47.56 -17.34 20.05
N ALA A 388 -47.75 -18.17 19.02
CA ALA A 388 -47.87 -17.82 17.62
C ALA A 388 -49.21 -17.15 17.31
N ASN A 389 -49.26 -16.29 16.28
CA ASN A 389 -50.35 -16.39 15.32
C ASN A 389 -49.98 -15.91 13.92
N SER A 390 -50.34 -16.77 12.97
CA SER A 390 -50.23 -16.67 11.52
C SER A 390 -51.43 -15.95 10.89
N GLY A 391 -51.29 -15.49 9.64
CA GLY A 391 -52.40 -15.24 8.72
C GLY A 391 -52.10 -14.10 7.73
N THR A 392 -51.48 -14.39 6.58
CA THR A 392 -52.07 -14.74 5.26
C THR A 392 -52.65 -13.58 4.46
N GLU A 393 -52.11 -13.45 3.23
CA GLU A 393 -52.47 -12.57 2.12
C GLU A 393 -53.89 -12.82 1.56
N ASP A 394 -54.46 -11.81 0.87
CA ASP A 394 -55.25 -12.06 -0.34
C ASP A 394 -55.36 -10.83 -1.29
N ILE A 395 -54.64 -10.94 -2.41
CA ILE A 395 -54.91 -10.62 -3.84
C ILE A 395 -56.19 -9.78 -4.21
N ARG A 396 -56.03 -8.73 -5.07
CA ARG A 396 -56.55 -8.63 -6.48
C ARG A 396 -56.80 -7.21 -7.05
N ARG A 397 -56.25 -7.04 -8.26
CA ARG A 397 -56.84 -6.54 -9.52
C ARG A 397 -56.75 -5.06 -9.93
N ALA A 398 -56.74 -4.93 -11.26
CA ALA A 398 -56.23 -3.86 -12.11
C ALA A 398 -57.29 -3.30 -13.08
N ASN A 399 -56.94 -2.13 -13.67
CA ASN A 399 -57.31 -1.56 -14.99
C ASN A 399 -58.73 -0.92 -15.20
N PRO A 400 -58.96 -0.10 -16.28
CA PRO A 400 -58.55 1.30 -16.59
C PRO A 400 -59.79 2.09 -17.16
N PRO A 401 -59.79 2.93 -18.24
CA PRO A 401 -58.90 3.99 -18.79
C PRO A 401 -59.62 5.36 -19.04
N GLN A 402 -58.92 6.41 -19.54
CA GLN A 402 -59.33 7.42 -20.59
C GLN A 402 -58.45 8.71 -20.56
N THR A 403 -57.54 8.93 -21.55
CA THR A 403 -57.60 9.80 -22.76
C THR A 403 -57.68 11.33 -22.57
N SER A 404 -56.68 12.09 -23.07
CA SER A 404 -56.90 13.17 -24.07
C SER A 404 -55.59 13.74 -24.69
N ASN A 405 -55.79 14.36 -25.86
CA ASN A 405 -54.95 14.62 -27.03
C ASN A 405 -53.74 15.59 -26.97
N ALA A 406 -52.91 15.42 -28.01
CA ALA A 406 -51.80 16.25 -28.50
C ALA A 406 -52.22 17.53 -29.27
N THR A 407 -51.29 18.50 -29.40
CA THR A 407 -51.30 19.53 -30.47
C THR A 407 -49.88 20.11 -30.70
N ALA A 408 -49.51 20.37 -31.96
CA ALA A 408 -48.31 21.07 -32.44
C ALA A 408 -48.70 22.08 -33.58
N PRO A 409 -47.79 22.84 -34.23
CA PRO A 409 -47.53 24.28 -34.05
C PRO A 409 -47.91 25.19 -35.26
N PRO A 410 -47.64 26.53 -35.24
CA PRO A 410 -47.72 27.42 -36.43
C PRO A 410 -46.45 28.28 -36.75
N PRO A 411 -46.39 29.03 -37.89
CA PRO A 411 -45.25 29.13 -38.85
C PRO A 411 -44.59 30.56 -39.00
N PRO A 412 -43.71 30.85 -40.01
CA PRO A 412 -42.70 31.93 -39.98
C PRO A 412 -43.00 33.19 -40.83
N ALA A 413 -42.22 34.27 -40.61
CA ALA A 413 -42.04 35.48 -41.44
C ALA A 413 -40.76 36.22 -40.99
N ALA A 414 -40.03 37.10 -41.70
CA ALA A 414 -39.76 37.46 -43.10
C ALA A 414 -38.56 38.46 -43.05
N GLU A 415 -37.72 38.53 -44.08
CA GLU A 415 -36.52 39.39 -44.18
C GLU A 415 -36.82 40.92 -44.25
N PRO A 416 -35.78 41.77 -44.07
CA PRO A 416 -35.47 42.71 -45.17
C PRO A 416 -33.97 42.97 -45.45
N ARG A 417 -33.64 42.84 -46.75
CA ARG A 417 -32.87 43.69 -47.71
C ARG A 417 -31.70 44.63 -47.31
N ASN A 418 -30.69 44.57 -48.20
CA ASN A 418 -29.46 45.35 -48.44
C ASN A 418 -29.54 46.88 -48.54
N GLU A 419 -28.41 47.55 -48.20
CA GLU A 419 -27.78 48.71 -48.88
C GLU A 419 -26.32 48.82 -48.37
N ALA A 420 -25.29 48.45 -49.15
CA ALA A 420 -24.49 49.22 -50.13
C ALA A 420 -23.53 50.30 -49.54
N VAL A 421 -22.22 49.99 -49.42
CA VAL A 421 -21.10 50.96 -49.58
C VAL A 421 -19.83 50.25 -50.07
N ASP A 422 -19.29 50.71 -51.19
CA ASP A 422 -17.90 50.62 -51.71
C ASP A 422 -17.65 51.97 -52.45
N PRO A 423 -16.43 52.50 -52.73
CA PRO A 423 -15.06 52.09 -52.41
C PRO A 423 -14.15 53.23 -51.89
N SER A 424 -12.99 52.90 -51.29
CA SER A 424 -11.73 53.61 -51.52
C SER A 424 -10.56 53.03 -50.71
N ALA A 425 -9.46 52.81 -51.43
CA ALA A 425 -8.07 52.69 -50.99
C ALA A 425 -7.57 51.30 -50.54
N ALA A 426 -6.69 50.76 -51.38
CA ALA A 426 -5.88 49.56 -51.20
C ALA A 426 -5.01 49.58 -49.93
N PRO A 427 -4.51 48.40 -49.53
CA PRO A 427 -3.07 48.32 -49.35
C PRO A 427 -2.41 47.08 -49.96
N ALA A 428 -1.12 47.29 -50.19
CA ALA A 428 -0.13 46.38 -50.69
C ALA A 428 0.15 45.18 -49.76
N SER A 429 0.74 44.17 -50.38
CA SER A 429 1.39 42.97 -49.84
C SER A 429 1.93 43.06 -48.40
N PHE A 430 1.49 42.12 -47.55
CA PHE A 430 2.25 41.60 -46.42
C PHE A 430 2.32 40.08 -46.53
N GLN A 431 3.54 39.54 -46.40
CA GLN A 431 3.88 38.13 -46.52
C GLN A 431 3.08 37.27 -45.53
N GLN A 432 2.52 36.15 -46.02
CA GLN A 432 1.99 35.09 -45.18
C GLN A 432 3.13 34.45 -44.39
N ALA A 433 3.13 34.64 -43.07
CA ALA A 433 3.87 33.78 -42.15
C ALA A 433 3.14 32.43 -42.07
N GLN A 434 3.84 31.34 -42.41
CA GLN A 434 3.37 29.98 -42.13
C GLN A 434 3.35 29.75 -40.61
N PRO A 435 2.41 28.95 -40.07
CA PRO A 435 2.39 28.65 -38.65
C PRO A 435 3.64 27.84 -38.29
N GLU A 436 4.44 28.36 -37.35
CA GLU A 436 5.54 27.61 -36.75
C GLU A 436 4.98 26.33 -36.13
N GLN A 437 5.37 25.19 -36.69
CA GLN A 437 5.26 23.91 -36.01
C GLN A 437 6.09 24.00 -34.73
N GLN A 438 5.44 24.12 -33.58
CA GLN A 438 6.06 23.86 -32.29
C GLN A 438 6.63 22.44 -32.34
N LYS A 439 7.96 22.34 -32.45
CA LYS A 439 8.67 21.07 -32.24
C LYS A 439 8.33 20.61 -30.84
N ALA A 440 7.60 19.50 -30.73
CA ALA A 440 7.44 18.79 -29.47
C ALA A 440 8.85 18.58 -28.87
N LYS A 441 9.05 18.99 -27.62
CA LYS A 441 10.29 18.69 -26.88
C LYS A 441 10.49 17.17 -26.89
N PRO A 442 11.72 16.66 -27.09
CA PRO A 442 11.95 15.22 -27.03
C PRO A 442 11.58 14.71 -25.65
N ALA A 443 10.73 13.68 -25.58
CA ALA A 443 10.35 13.04 -24.33
C ALA A 443 11.61 12.54 -23.59
N LYS A 444 11.73 12.88 -22.31
CA LYS A 444 12.83 12.41 -21.46
C LYS A 444 12.67 10.90 -21.32
N LYS A 445 13.75 10.14 -21.46
CA LYS A 445 13.73 8.69 -21.26
C LYS A 445 14.38 8.37 -19.93
N ILE A 446 13.74 7.56 -19.10
CA ILE A 446 14.29 7.07 -17.85
C ILE A 446 14.51 5.57 -17.98
N GLN A 447 15.68 5.12 -17.54
CA GLN A 447 16.00 3.70 -17.42
C GLN A 447 15.43 3.18 -16.10
N VAL A 448 14.58 2.17 -16.20
CA VAL A 448 13.97 1.48 -15.07
C VAL A 448 14.68 0.15 -14.89
N LYS A 449 15.04 -0.17 -13.65
CA LYS A 449 15.66 -1.43 -13.28
C LYS A 449 14.63 -2.36 -12.63
N LEU A 450 14.73 -3.64 -12.96
CA LEU A 450 13.88 -4.69 -12.43
C LEU A 450 14.14 -4.86 -10.94
N ASN A 451 13.07 -4.86 -10.16
CA ASN A 451 13.11 -5.23 -8.75
C ASN A 451 11.83 -5.96 -8.33
N ALA A 452 11.86 -6.55 -7.14
CA ALA A 452 10.74 -7.35 -6.64
C ALA A 452 9.48 -6.51 -6.37
N VAL A 453 9.62 -5.21 -6.08
CA VAL A 453 8.51 -4.27 -5.86
C VAL A 453 7.70 -4.08 -7.15
N LEU A 454 8.37 -3.82 -8.28
CA LEU A 454 7.69 -3.66 -9.57
C LEU A 454 7.01 -4.96 -10.04
N LEU A 455 7.61 -6.11 -9.76
CA LEU A 455 6.98 -7.40 -10.03
C LEU A 455 5.74 -7.62 -9.16
N ASP A 456 5.80 -7.26 -7.88
CA ASP A 456 4.67 -7.33 -6.96
C ASP A 456 3.49 -6.47 -7.44
N TYR A 457 3.74 -5.19 -7.72
CA TYR A 457 2.73 -4.27 -8.23
C TYR A 457 2.11 -4.77 -9.54
N LEU A 458 2.91 -5.27 -10.50
CA LEU A 458 2.38 -5.82 -11.75
C LEU A 458 1.50 -7.06 -11.50
N LEU A 459 1.93 -7.97 -10.62
CA LEU A 459 1.18 -9.18 -10.29
C LEU A 459 -0.15 -8.82 -9.59
N TYR A 460 -0.14 -7.83 -8.70
CA TYR A 460 -1.32 -7.31 -8.04
C TYR A 460 -2.31 -6.68 -9.04
N ASP A 461 -1.83 -5.78 -9.90
CA ASP A 461 -2.67 -5.12 -10.91
C ASP A 461 -3.28 -6.14 -11.87
N THR A 462 -2.49 -7.13 -12.30
CA THR A 462 -2.97 -8.22 -13.16
C THR A 462 -4.05 -9.05 -12.46
N ALA A 463 -3.92 -9.29 -11.15
CA ALA A 463 -4.95 -9.99 -10.38
C ALA A 463 -6.24 -9.19 -10.29
N LYS A 464 -6.14 -7.87 -10.12
CA LYS A 464 -7.29 -6.97 -10.08
C LYS A 464 -8.01 -6.84 -11.42
N GLU A 465 -7.26 -6.73 -12.52
CA GLU A 465 -7.81 -6.71 -13.87
C GLU A 465 -8.58 -7.99 -14.19
N GLN A 466 -8.01 -9.15 -13.84
CA GLN A 466 -8.69 -10.43 -14.04
C GLN A 466 -9.93 -10.59 -13.17
N GLU A 467 -9.91 -10.14 -11.91
CA GLU A 467 -11.10 -10.12 -11.04
C GLU A 467 -12.22 -9.27 -11.67
N LYS A 468 -11.89 -8.10 -12.21
CA LYS A 468 -12.85 -7.21 -12.89
C LYS A 468 -13.45 -7.84 -14.14
N LEU A 469 -12.62 -8.43 -15.01
CA LEU A 469 -13.08 -9.08 -16.23
C LEU A 469 -14.04 -10.25 -15.93
N MET A 470 -13.75 -11.04 -14.88
CA MET A 470 -14.62 -12.14 -14.46
C MET A 470 -15.98 -11.64 -13.94
N LEU A 471 -16.01 -10.51 -13.23
CA LEU A 471 -17.26 -9.89 -12.75
C LEU A 471 -18.10 -9.38 -13.92
N GLU A 472 -17.47 -8.70 -14.89
CA GLU A 472 -18.14 -8.20 -16.09
C GLU A 472 -18.73 -9.33 -16.95
N GLU A 473 -18.03 -10.46 -17.08
CA GLU A 473 -18.55 -11.66 -17.76
C GLU A 473 -19.75 -12.28 -17.06
N THR A 474 -19.77 -12.29 -15.72
CA THR A 474 -20.91 -12.80 -14.95
C THR A 474 -22.13 -11.89 -15.01
N ASP A 475 -21.95 -10.57 -15.03
CA ASP A 475 -23.05 -9.61 -15.12
C ASP A 475 -23.66 -9.53 -16.53
N ALA A 476 -22.88 -9.87 -17.56
CA ALA A 476 -23.33 -9.94 -18.95
C ALA A 476 -24.22 -11.16 -19.28
N GLY A 477 -24.62 -11.95 -18.28
CA GLY A 477 -25.47 -13.13 -18.47
C GLY A 477 -24.74 -14.36 -18.99
N GLY A 478 -23.41 -14.39 -18.91
CA GLY A 478 -22.64 -15.62 -19.10
C GLY A 478 -22.96 -16.60 -17.98
N GLU A 479 -23.59 -17.73 -18.31
CA GLU A 479 -23.64 -18.86 -17.38
C GLU A 479 -22.20 -19.21 -16.99
N ARG A 480 -21.91 -19.29 -15.69
CA ARG A 480 -20.67 -19.91 -15.20
C ARG A 480 -20.68 -21.36 -15.70
N GLU A 481 -20.07 -21.64 -16.87
CA GLU A 481 -19.97 -23.00 -17.45
C GLU A 481 -19.37 -24.01 -16.45
N HIS A 482 -18.63 -23.48 -15.48
CA HIS A 482 -18.13 -24.21 -14.34
C HIS A 482 -18.49 -23.39 -13.09
N GLY A 483 -19.07 -24.01 -12.06
CA GLY A 483 -19.59 -23.35 -10.85
C GLY A 483 -18.60 -22.44 -10.08
N PRO A 484 -18.80 -22.15 -8.79
CA PRO A 484 -17.85 -21.33 -8.02
C PRO A 484 -16.38 -21.84 -8.03
N ASP A 485 -16.15 -23.08 -8.50
CA ASP A 485 -14.86 -23.76 -8.64
C ASP A 485 -14.39 -23.95 -10.10
N GLY A 486 -14.84 -23.11 -11.03
CA GLY A 486 -14.40 -23.20 -12.43
C GLY A 486 -12.91 -22.95 -12.64
N PRO A 487 -12.29 -23.52 -13.71
CA PRO A 487 -10.88 -23.30 -14.07
C PRO A 487 -10.51 -21.82 -14.34
N ASN A 488 -11.52 -20.95 -14.39
CA ASN A 488 -11.37 -19.51 -14.59
C ASN A 488 -11.45 -18.68 -13.29
N VAL A 489 -11.79 -19.26 -12.14
CA VAL A 489 -11.87 -18.51 -10.87
C VAL A 489 -10.47 -18.42 -10.25
N LEU A 490 -10.01 -17.20 -9.94
CA LEU A 490 -8.77 -17.02 -9.18
C LEU A 490 -8.94 -17.65 -7.78
N PRO A 491 -8.09 -18.63 -7.41
CA PRO A 491 -8.21 -19.33 -6.14
C PRO A 491 -7.96 -18.36 -4.98
N HIS A 492 -8.82 -18.42 -3.96
CA HIS A 492 -8.80 -17.46 -2.87
C HIS A 492 -7.94 -17.96 -1.71
N HIS A 493 -6.77 -17.33 -1.54
CA HIS A 493 -5.86 -17.64 -0.45
C HIS A 493 -6.30 -16.97 0.86
N ARG A 494 -7.01 -17.74 1.67
CA ARG A 494 -7.39 -17.57 3.09
C ARG A 494 -6.32 -17.09 4.09
N THR A 495 -5.30 -16.28 3.79
CA THR A 495 -4.13 -16.08 4.68
C THR A 495 -4.29 -14.96 5.71
N ARG A 496 -3.49 -14.99 6.79
CA ARG A 496 -3.39 -13.91 7.80
C ARG A 496 -3.14 -12.52 7.22
N SER A 497 -2.58 -12.39 6.02
CA SER A 497 -2.43 -11.08 5.36
C SER A 497 -3.77 -10.38 5.06
N ILE A 498 -4.89 -11.12 5.21
CA ILE A 498 -6.27 -10.64 5.21
C ILE A 498 -6.67 -10.04 6.57
N TRP A 499 -5.89 -10.21 7.63
CA TRP A 499 -6.23 -9.76 8.98
C TRP A 499 -5.10 -8.95 9.65
N TYR A 500 -3.84 -9.06 9.21
CA TYR A 500 -2.69 -8.38 9.83
C TYR A 500 -1.61 -7.90 8.85
#